data_AF-A0A9E3TY48-F1
#
_entry.id   AF-A0A9E3TY48-F1
#
_cell.length_a   1.000
_cell.length_b   1.000
_cell.length_c   1.000
_cell.angle_alpha   90.00
_cell.angle_beta   90.00
_cell.angle_gamma   90.00
#
_symmetry.space_group_name_H-M   'P 1'
#
loop_
_entity.id
_entity.type
_entity.pdbx_description
1 polymer ?
#
loop_
_entity_poly.entity_id
_entity_poly.type
_entity_poly.pdbx_seq_one_letter_code
_entity_poly.pdbx_strand_id
1 'polypeptide(L)'
;DLLRDRFDSAALAALATFLLVFFITINLIGQFKAGSVILQSLLTDAPGFQASAGLLARSVSWAPLLKTASPGYLLCLFTFAAGVVLYTTYGGFRAVVWTDVMQGVVMVIGVVVMLPLAIYFAGGLPHASQQMGEMTPPAHVHLRIASPAPSATGMVLPEGIWLEIPSDGDQPRRLFRTDARSGIAVGETDAQLVVPTTGDAASVPAIEITTEHQLATIAADPAYAALTVQIDPDAKESRYAFGAGQRNVYLTAPGPSRTRDAGFLPLSMAVSFFLMWTFSGAGQPGNMVRQMAFHGSRTLRYGIVTLCVYFSLIYFPIVVIFCCARVLLPGWEIEPDRI
;
A
#
# COMPACT_ATOMS: atom_id res chain seq x y z
N ASP A 1 -36.87 7.91 -0.82
CA ASP A 1 -38.23 7.65 -1.34
C ASP A 1 -38.76 6.30 -0.90
N LEU A 2 -38.14 5.17 -1.26
CA LEU A 2 -38.63 3.84 -0.88
C LEU A 2 -38.91 3.65 0.64
N LEU A 3 -38.01 4.12 1.52
CA LEU A 3 -38.23 4.08 2.98
C LEU A 3 -39.30 5.08 3.46
N ARG A 4 -39.45 6.21 2.77
CA ARG A 4 -40.51 7.18 3.04
C ARG A 4 -41.86 6.57 2.73
N ASP A 5 -42.00 5.96 1.55
CA ASP A 5 -43.26 5.39 1.08
C ASP A 5 -43.67 4.15 1.87
N ARG A 6 -42.68 3.37 2.37
CA ARG A 6 -42.95 2.17 3.16
C ARG A 6 -43.35 2.45 4.61
N PHE A 7 -42.78 3.48 5.24
CA PHE A 7 -42.96 3.76 6.67
C PHE A 7 -43.68 5.09 6.95
N ASP A 8 -44.08 5.80 5.89
CA ASP A 8 -44.72 7.12 5.91
C ASP A 8 -44.01 8.15 6.80
N SER A 9 -42.68 8.07 6.88
CA SER A 9 -41.86 8.89 7.78
C SER A 9 -40.78 9.65 7.02
N ALA A 10 -40.92 10.97 6.97
CA ALA A 10 -39.93 11.87 6.39
C ALA A 10 -38.62 11.89 7.21
N ALA A 11 -38.72 11.79 8.54
CA ALA A 11 -37.55 11.75 9.42
C ALA A 11 -36.69 10.51 9.19
N LEU A 12 -37.34 9.33 9.04
CA LEU A 12 -36.63 8.08 8.76
C LEU A 12 -35.95 8.13 7.39
N ALA A 13 -36.61 8.69 6.38
CA ALA A 13 -36.04 8.86 5.05
C ALA A 13 -34.84 9.81 5.05
N ALA A 14 -34.93 10.93 5.78
CA ALA A 14 -33.82 11.88 5.93
C ALA A 14 -32.62 11.25 6.65
N LEU A 15 -32.87 10.52 7.75
CA LEU A 15 -31.82 9.79 8.47
C LEU A 15 -31.14 8.75 7.58
N ALA A 16 -31.90 7.96 6.83
CA ALA A 16 -31.35 6.95 5.94
C ALA A 16 -30.50 7.56 4.80
N THR A 17 -30.96 8.66 4.21
CA THR A 17 -30.18 9.39 3.19
C THR A 17 -28.90 9.95 3.78
N PHE A 18 -28.97 10.55 4.97
CA PHE A 18 -27.79 11.06 5.67
C PHE A 18 -26.78 9.94 5.94
N LEU A 19 -27.23 8.82 6.51
CA LEU A 19 -26.37 7.66 6.78
C LEU A 19 -25.76 7.10 5.49
N LEU A 20 -26.53 7.00 4.41
CA LEU A 20 -26.03 6.54 3.11
C LEU A 20 -24.90 7.45 2.61
N VAL A 21 -25.12 8.77 2.58
CA VAL A 21 -24.10 9.73 2.13
C VAL A 21 -22.88 9.66 3.04
N PHE A 22 -23.07 9.66 4.36
CA PHE A 22 -21.99 9.58 5.34
C PHE A 22 -21.09 8.34 5.14
N PHE A 23 -21.70 7.15 5.04
CA PHE A 23 -20.94 5.91 4.85
C PHE A 23 -20.26 5.83 3.49
N ILE A 24 -20.91 6.28 2.41
CA ILE A 24 -20.29 6.31 1.09
C ILE A 24 -19.11 7.27 1.07
N THR A 25 -19.23 8.47 1.66
CA THR A 25 -18.13 9.43 1.76
C THR A 25 -16.94 8.83 2.50
N ILE A 26 -17.15 8.19 3.64
CA ILE A 26 -16.07 7.54 4.39
C ILE A 26 -15.42 6.42 3.59
N ASN A 27 -16.20 5.56 2.93
CA ASN A 27 -15.67 4.48 2.10
C ASN A 27 -14.86 5.01 0.90
N LEU A 28 -15.29 6.12 0.30
CA LEU A 28 -14.59 6.74 -0.81
C LEU A 28 -13.20 7.25 -0.38
N ILE A 29 -13.03 7.77 0.83
CA ILE A 29 -11.72 8.24 1.31
C ILE A 29 -10.66 7.14 1.19
N GLY A 30 -10.98 5.92 1.64
CA GLY A 30 -10.07 4.78 1.53
C GLY A 30 -9.75 4.41 0.09
N GLN A 31 -10.76 4.41 -0.79
CA GLN A 31 -10.59 4.10 -2.21
C GLN A 31 -9.74 5.15 -2.95
N PHE A 32 -9.96 6.44 -2.67
CA PHE A 32 -9.17 7.53 -3.23
C PHE A 32 -7.73 7.50 -2.76
N LYS A 33 -7.49 7.23 -1.46
CA LYS A 33 -6.13 7.05 -0.92
C LYS A 33 -5.41 5.89 -1.60
N ALA A 34 -6.05 4.73 -1.69
CA ALA A 34 -5.44 3.56 -2.34
C ALA A 34 -5.14 3.84 -3.82
N GLY A 35 -6.08 4.44 -4.55
CA GLY A 35 -5.90 4.82 -5.95
C GLY A 35 -4.74 5.79 -6.17
N SER A 36 -4.59 6.81 -5.32
CA SER A 36 -3.50 7.78 -5.45
C SER A 36 -2.14 7.18 -5.10
N VAL A 37 -2.06 6.30 -4.10
CA VAL A 37 -0.80 5.62 -3.74
C VAL A 37 -0.32 4.72 -4.88
N ILE A 38 -1.22 3.90 -5.46
CA ILE A 38 -0.88 3.05 -6.61
C ILE A 38 -0.42 3.91 -7.79
N LEU A 39 -1.15 4.98 -8.11
CA LEU A 39 -0.79 5.87 -9.22
C LEU A 39 0.56 6.57 -8.99
N GLN A 40 0.86 6.95 -7.74
CA GLN A 40 2.14 7.52 -7.38
C GLN A 40 3.26 6.51 -7.61
N SER A 41 3.11 5.26 -7.16
CA SER A 41 4.12 4.22 -7.39
C SER A 41 4.38 3.96 -8.87
N LEU A 42 3.34 4.06 -9.72
CA LEU A 42 3.47 3.87 -11.17
C LEU A 42 4.09 5.07 -11.90
N LEU A 43 3.90 6.30 -11.39
CA LEU A 43 4.34 7.53 -12.04
C LEU A 43 5.60 8.15 -11.43
N THR A 44 6.12 7.60 -10.33
CA THR A 44 7.28 8.18 -9.62
C THR A 44 8.51 8.33 -10.52
N ASP A 45 8.73 7.37 -11.43
CA ASP A 45 9.86 7.36 -12.36
C ASP A 45 9.60 8.18 -13.64
N ALA A 46 8.38 8.72 -13.82
CA ALA A 46 8.04 9.45 -15.02
C ALA A 46 8.74 10.82 -15.06
N PRO A 47 9.35 11.20 -16.21
CA PRO A 47 10.02 12.48 -16.34
C PRO A 47 9.03 13.63 -16.14
N GLY A 48 9.36 14.53 -15.21
CA GLY A 48 8.54 15.70 -14.90
C GLY A 48 7.46 15.49 -13.83
N PHE A 49 7.20 14.26 -13.37
CA PHE A 49 6.25 13.99 -12.29
C PHE A 49 6.62 14.73 -10.99
N GLN A 50 7.92 14.73 -10.66
CA GLN A 50 8.42 15.44 -9.47
C GLN A 50 8.27 16.96 -9.59
N ALA A 51 8.46 17.49 -10.80
CA ALA A 51 8.30 18.93 -11.05
C ALA A 51 6.85 19.36 -10.91
N SER A 52 5.91 18.62 -11.52
CA SER A 52 4.48 18.89 -11.41
C SER A 52 3.96 18.71 -9.99
N ALA A 53 4.44 17.68 -9.28
CA ALA A 53 4.11 17.45 -7.87
C ALA A 53 4.57 18.64 -6.99
N GLY A 54 5.80 19.13 -7.20
CA GLY A 54 6.31 20.30 -6.50
C GLY A 54 5.53 21.59 -6.81
N LEU A 55 5.12 21.80 -8.06
CA LEU A 55 4.29 22.94 -8.45
C LEU A 55 2.91 22.91 -7.79
N LEU A 56 2.28 21.74 -7.75
CA LEU A 56 0.99 21.58 -7.09
C LEU A 56 1.11 21.78 -5.59
N ALA A 57 2.12 21.19 -4.94
CA ALA A 57 2.35 21.36 -3.51
C ALA A 57 2.55 22.84 -3.13
N ARG A 58 3.27 23.61 -3.95
CA ARG A 58 3.39 25.07 -3.78
C ARG A 58 2.06 25.79 -3.95
N SER A 59 1.28 25.43 -4.98
CA SER A 59 -0.03 26.02 -5.25
C SER A 59 -1.04 25.76 -4.12
N VAL A 60 -0.92 24.63 -3.42
CA VAL A 60 -1.84 24.22 -2.35
C VAL A 60 -1.28 24.55 -0.95
N SER A 61 -0.09 25.16 -0.88
CA SER A 61 0.56 25.57 0.37
C SER A 61 -0.21 26.62 1.18
N TRP A 62 -1.28 27.20 0.65
CA TRP A 62 -2.19 28.06 1.43
C TRP A 62 -3.00 27.26 2.47
N ALA A 63 -3.20 25.95 2.27
CA ALA A 63 -3.98 25.09 3.14
C ALA A 63 -3.07 24.35 4.16
N PRO A 64 -3.13 24.68 5.46
CA PRO A 64 -2.27 24.06 6.48
C PRO A 64 -2.42 22.54 6.56
N LEU A 65 -3.64 22.04 6.34
CA LEU A 65 -3.96 20.61 6.37
C LEU A 65 -3.29 19.79 5.26
N LEU A 66 -2.93 20.43 4.14
CA LEU A 66 -2.34 19.75 2.98
C LEU A 66 -0.82 19.88 2.92
N LYS A 67 -0.22 20.73 3.76
CA LYS A 67 1.24 20.91 3.83
C LYS A 67 2.00 19.67 4.30
N THR A 68 1.36 18.83 5.11
CA THR A 68 1.99 17.65 5.71
C THR A 68 1.94 16.42 4.79
N ALA A 69 1.22 16.48 3.68
CA ALA A 69 1.08 15.38 2.73
C ALA A 69 2.21 15.40 1.68
N SER A 70 2.61 14.23 1.18
CA SER A 70 3.67 14.16 0.17
C SER A 70 3.22 14.80 -1.15
N PRO A 71 4.08 15.57 -1.84
CA PRO A 71 3.73 16.26 -3.07
C PRO A 71 3.20 15.33 -4.18
N GLY A 72 3.83 14.16 -4.33
CA GLY A 72 3.44 13.16 -5.33
C GLY A 72 2.04 12.58 -5.05
N TYR A 73 1.77 12.27 -3.79
CA TYR A 73 0.45 11.80 -3.35
C TYR A 73 -0.65 12.81 -3.68
N LEU A 74 -0.43 14.09 -3.38
CA LEU A 74 -1.41 15.15 -3.67
C LEU A 74 -1.70 15.26 -5.17
N LEU A 75 -0.67 15.23 -6.01
CA LEU A 75 -0.84 15.29 -7.46
C LEU A 75 -1.68 14.12 -7.98
N CYS A 76 -1.34 12.90 -7.56
CA CYS A 76 -2.09 11.71 -7.94
C CYS A 76 -3.53 11.78 -7.42
N LEU A 77 -3.74 12.21 -6.18
CA LEU A 77 -5.06 12.34 -5.57
C LEU A 77 -5.94 13.35 -6.31
N PHE A 78 -5.45 14.56 -6.58
CA PHE A 78 -6.20 15.58 -7.29
C PHE A 78 -6.51 15.17 -8.73
N THR A 79 -5.52 14.60 -9.44
CA THR A 79 -5.71 14.18 -10.84
C THR A 79 -6.71 13.03 -10.94
N PHE A 80 -6.59 12.03 -10.05
CA PHE A 80 -7.49 10.89 -9.99
C PHE A 80 -8.92 11.34 -9.61
N ALA A 81 -9.07 12.18 -8.59
CA ALA A 81 -10.35 12.75 -8.18
C ALA A 81 -11.01 13.56 -9.28
N ALA A 82 -10.26 14.44 -9.95
CA ALA A 82 -10.77 15.22 -11.07
C ALA A 82 -11.23 14.32 -12.22
N GLY A 83 -10.46 13.29 -12.57
CA GLY A 83 -10.84 12.30 -13.58
C GLY A 83 -12.15 11.60 -13.22
N VAL A 84 -12.27 11.12 -11.98
CA VAL A 84 -13.49 10.45 -11.50
C VAL A 84 -14.71 11.36 -11.54
N VAL A 85 -14.59 12.57 -11.01
CA VAL A 85 -15.70 13.55 -10.99
C VAL A 85 -16.11 13.94 -12.41
N LEU A 86 -15.14 14.15 -13.31
CA LEU A 86 -15.43 14.55 -14.69
C LEU A 86 -16.21 13.45 -15.42
N TYR A 87 -15.72 12.21 -15.44
CA TYR A 87 -16.41 11.17 -16.20
C TYR A 87 -17.78 10.81 -15.58
N THR A 88 -17.91 10.84 -14.25
CA THR A 88 -19.19 10.53 -13.58
C THR A 88 -20.23 11.62 -13.82
N THR A 89 -19.83 12.89 -13.78
CA THR A 89 -20.74 14.02 -14.03
C THR A 89 -21.21 14.06 -15.48
N TYR A 90 -20.32 13.82 -16.45
CA TYR A 90 -20.67 13.85 -17.88
C TYR A 90 -21.39 12.58 -18.36
N GLY A 91 -21.06 11.41 -17.80
CA GLY A 91 -21.55 10.12 -18.30
C GLY A 91 -22.87 9.63 -17.69
N GLY A 92 -23.23 10.11 -16.50
CA GLY A 92 -24.43 9.65 -15.78
C GLY A 92 -24.44 8.15 -15.46
N PHE A 93 -25.61 7.60 -15.08
CA PHE A 93 -25.72 6.22 -14.59
C PHE A 93 -25.24 5.16 -15.59
N ARG A 94 -25.50 5.33 -16.89
CA ARG A 94 -25.12 4.35 -17.91
C ARG A 94 -23.61 4.27 -18.10
N ALA A 95 -22.90 5.40 -18.10
CA ALA A 95 -21.46 5.39 -18.22
C ALA A 95 -20.81 4.68 -17.03
N VAL A 96 -21.30 4.94 -15.81
CA VAL A 96 -20.81 4.28 -14.59
C VAL A 96 -20.98 2.75 -14.67
N VAL A 97 -22.14 2.28 -15.14
CA VAL A 97 -22.37 0.83 -15.32
C VAL A 97 -21.41 0.22 -16.35
N TRP A 98 -21.14 0.92 -17.46
CA TRP A 98 -20.20 0.42 -18.46
C TRP A 98 -18.74 0.45 -17.97
N THR A 99 -18.34 1.46 -17.21
CA THR A 99 -17.00 1.50 -16.61
C THR A 99 -16.81 0.40 -15.57
N ASP A 100 -17.84 0.07 -14.78
CA ASP A 100 -17.80 -1.06 -13.83
C ASP A 100 -17.59 -2.40 -14.58
N VAL A 101 -18.29 -2.60 -15.69
CA VAL A 101 -18.14 -3.81 -16.52
C VAL A 101 -16.74 -3.88 -17.13
N MET A 102 -16.23 -2.77 -17.67
CA MET A 102 -14.88 -2.71 -18.24
C MET A 102 -13.81 -2.95 -17.17
N GLN A 103 -13.94 -2.35 -15.98
CA GLN A 103 -13.06 -2.60 -14.85
C GLN A 103 -13.08 -4.08 -14.46
N GLY A 104 -14.26 -4.70 -14.46
CA GLY A 104 -14.39 -6.11 -14.21
C GLY A 104 -13.67 -7.00 -15.24
N VAL A 105 -13.79 -6.67 -16.53
CA VAL A 105 -13.06 -7.40 -17.59
C VAL A 105 -11.55 -7.23 -17.43
N VAL A 106 -11.08 -6.00 -17.21
CA VAL A 106 -9.65 -5.70 -17.01
C VAL A 106 -9.09 -6.45 -15.79
N MET A 107 -9.86 -6.55 -14.70
CA MET A 107 -9.45 -7.27 -13.49
C MET A 107 -9.26 -8.77 -13.76
N VAL A 108 -10.16 -9.41 -14.52
CA VAL A 108 -10.02 -10.82 -14.90
C VAL A 108 -8.78 -11.02 -15.79
N ILE A 109 -8.60 -10.17 -16.80
CA ILE A 109 -7.43 -10.25 -17.68
C ILE A 109 -6.14 -10.07 -16.86
N GLY A 110 -6.13 -9.09 -15.95
CA GLY A 110 -5.01 -8.83 -15.06
C GLY A 110 -4.62 -10.07 -14.26
N VAL A 111 -5.60 -10.76 -13.65
CA VAL A 111 -5.36 -12.01 -12.90
C VAL A 111 -4.88 -13.15 -13.80
N VAL A 112 -5.52 -13.35 -14.96
CA VAL A 112 -5.18 -14.43 -15.90
C VAL A 112 -3.73 -14.27 -16.41
N VAL A 113 -3.26 -13.04 -16.57
CA VAL A 113 -1.88 -12.75 -16.97
C VAL A 113 -0.92 -12.78 -15.77
N MET A 114 -1.28 -12.18 -14.64
CA MET A 114 -0.40 -12.05 -13.48
C MET A 114 -0.19 -13.37 -12.74
N LEU A 115 -1.19 -14.25 -12.64
CA LEU A 115 -1.06 -15.50 -11.89
C LEU A 115 0.04 -16.41 -12.48
N PRO A 116 0.04 -16.75 -13.79
CA PRO A 116 1.12 -17.56 -14.36
C PRO A 116 2.48 -16.86 -14.26
N LEU A 117 2.51 -15.54 -14.46
CA LEU A 117 3.75 -14.76 -14.43
C LEU A 117 4.38 -14.75 -13.03
N ALA A 118 3.56 -14.51 -12.00
CA ALA A 118 4.00 -14.51 -10.60
C ALA A 118 4.49 -15.90 -10.17
N ILE A 119 3.79 -16.97 -10.57
CA ILE A 119 4.23 -18.35 -10.29
C ILE A 119 5.54 -18.67 -11.01
N TYR A 120 5.68 -18.26 -12.28
CA TYR A 120 6.88 -18.48 -13.07
C TYR A 120 8.10 -17.78 -12.46
N PHE A 121 7.99 -16.48 -12.16
CA PHE A 121 9.09 -15.73 -11.57
C PHE A 121 9.42 -16.17 -10.15
N ALA A 122 8.43 -16.59 -9.36
CA ALA A 122 8.65 -17.10 -8.01
C ALA A 122 9.26 -18.52 -7.99
N GLY A 123 9.59 -19.12 -9.15
CA GLY A 123 10.17 -20.45 -9.23
C GLY A 123 9.19 -21.59 -8.94
N GLY A 124 7.88 -21.32 -9.05
CA GLY A 124 6.79 -22.25 -8.74
C GLY A 124 6.25 -22.12 -7.31
N LEU A 125 5.05 -22.64 -7.10
CA LEU A 125 4.37 -22.56 -5.79
C LEU A 125 5.14 -23.21 -4.63
N PRO A 126 5.79 -24.39 -4.79
CA PRO A 126 6.57 -24.98 -3.71
C PRO A 126 7.76 -24.13 -3.29
N HIS A 127 8.48 -23.56 -4.26
CA HIS A 127 9.63 -22.70 -4.00
C HIS A 127 9.21 -21.41 -3.30
N ALA A 128 8.15 -20.76 -3.80
CA ALA A 128 7.58 -19.58 -3.16
C ALA A 128 7.15 -19.84 -1.71
N SER A 129 6.49 -20.97 -1.45
CA SER A 129 6.08 -21.37 -0.10
C SER A 129 7.28 -21.62 0.83
N GLN A 130 8.31 -22.31 0.34
CA GLN A 130 9.53 -22.57 1.10
C GLN A 130 10.26 -21.25 1.44
N GLN A 131 10.47 -20.39 0.44
CA GLN A 131 11.13 -19.09 0.65
C GLN A 131 10.35 -18.23 1.64
N MET A 132 9.02 -18.21 1.54
CA MET A 132 8.16 -17.49 2.50
C MET A 132 8.23 -18.08 3.92
N GLY A 133 8.48 -19.38 4.05
CA GLY A 133 8.72 -20.03 5.35
C GLY A 133 10.07 -19.66 5.97
N GLU A 134 11.08 -19.44 5.14
CA GLU A 134 12.42 -19.01 5.59
C GLU A 134 12.51 -17.51 5.87
N MET A 135 11.57 -16.72 5.33
CA MET A 135 11.51 -15.27 5.54
C MET A 135 11.29 -14.89 7.01
N THR A 136 12.09 -13.94 7.46
CA THR A 136 11.93 -13.27 8.74
C THR A 136 11.43 -11.84 8.52
N PRO A 137 10.57 -11.30 9.42
CA PRO A 137 10.14 -9.92 9.30
C PRO A 137 11.32 -8.94 9.34
N PRO A 138 11.34 -7.92 8.46
CA PRO A 138 12.41 -6.93 8.43
C PRO A 138 12.40 -6.08 9.72
N ALA A 139 13.54 -5.54 10.14
CA ALA A 139 13.57 -4.62 11.28
C ALA A 139 13.38 -3.18 10.80
N HIS A 140 12.66 -2.35 11.56
CA HIS A 140 12.51 -0.93 11.24
C HIS A 140 13.57 -0.14 11.99
N VAL A 141 14.43 0.54 11.23
CA VAL A 141 15.62 1.22 11.73
C VAL A 141 15.64 2.65 11.22
N HIS A 142 16.37 3.50 11.94
CA HIS A 142 16.72 4.83 11.48
C HIS A 142 18.21 4.87 11.18
N LEU A 143 18.56 5.41 10.02
CA LEU A 143 19.92 5.47 9.51
C LEU A 143 20.44 6.90 9.53
N ARG A 144 21.68 7.07 9.97
CA ARG A 144 22.50 8.24 9.65
C ARG A 144 23.35 7.89 8.46
N ILE A 145 23.17 8.64 7.38
CA ILE A 145 23.87 8.43 6.11
C ILE A 145 24.78 9.64 5.91
N ALA A 146 26.08 9.39 5.78
CA ALA A 146 27.08 10.42 5.61
C ALA A 146 27.94 10.15 4.37
N SER A 147 28.30 11.21 3.67
CA SER A 147 29.34 11.18 2.63
C SER A 147 30.72 11.28 3.28
N PRO A 148 31.73 10.51 2.81
CA PRO A 148 33.08 10.54 3.36
C PRO A 148 33.79 11.89 3.14
N ALA A 149 33.32 12.69 2.18
CA ALA A 149 33.79 14.05 1.94
C ALA A 149 32.59 14.99 1.70
N PRO A 150 32.73 16.31 1.95
CA PRO A 150 31.67 17.28 1.69
C PRO A 150 31.20 17.21 0.24
N SER A 151 29.90 17.17 0.03
CA SER A 151 29.33 17.01 -1.32
C SER A 151 29.55 18.28 -2.15
N ALA A 152 30.25 18.17 -3.28
CA ALA A 152 30.56 19.31 -4.15
C ALA A 152 29.34 19.81 -4.96
N THR A 153 28.42 18.92 -5.33
CA THR A 153 27.27 19.22 -6.19
C THR A 153 25.92 19.02 -5.47
N GLY A 154 25.96 18.54 -4.23
CA GLY A 154 24.77 18.03 -3.55
C GLY A 154 24.35 16.68 -4.14
N MET A 155 23.76 15.82 -3.32
CA MET A 155 23.33 14.50 -3.75
C MET A 155 21.93 14.24 -3.23
N VAL A 156 21.06 13.73 -4.10
CA VAL A 156 19.70 13.34 -3.72
C VAL A 156 19.66 11.82 -3.60
N LEU A 157 19.14 11.32 -2.48
CA LEU A 157 18.87 9.92 -2.24
C LEU A 157 17.36 9.69 -2.43
N PRO A 158 16.94 8.98 -3.49
CA PRO A 158 15.54 8.59 -3.70
C PRO A 158 15.01 7.69 -2.57
N GLU A 159 13.68 7.57 -2.48
CA GLU A 159 13.07 6.51 -1.67
C GLU A 159 13.34 5.14 -2.30
N GLY A 160 13.43 4.08 -1.47
CA GLY A 160 13.57 2.71 -1.93
C GLY A 160 14.96 2.27 -2.40
N ILE A 161 16.03 3.04 -2.15
CA ILE A 161 17.41 2.63 -2.50
C ILE A 161 17.94 1.57 -1.53
N TRP A 162 18.83 0.71 -2.03
CA TRP A 162 19.51 -0.31 -1.25
C TRP A 162 20.88 0.17 -0.78
N LEU A 163 21.05 0.19 0.54
CA LEU A 163 22.26 0.59 1.23
C LEU A 163 22.81 -0.60 2.02
N GLU A 164 24.13 -0.75 2.08
CA GLU A 164 24.77 -1.83 2.84
C GLU A 164 25.79 -1.29 3.84
N ILE A 165 25.89 -2.00 4.96
CA ILE A 165 27.06 -1.95 5.83
C ILE A 165 27.86 -3.22 5.52
N PRO A 166 29.07 -3.09 4.93
CA PRO A 166 29.89 -4.24 4.58
C PRO A 166 30.28 -5.02 5.83
N SER A 167 30.49 -6.33 5.65
CA SER A 167 30.91 -7.20 6.76
C SER A 167 32.32 -6.81 7.20
N ASP A 168 32.45 -6.40 8.47
CA ASP A 168 33.73 -6.09 9.10
C ASP A 168 34.07 -7.19 10.09
N GLY A 169 34.68 -8.27 9.60
CA GLY A 169 35.19 -9.42 10.36
C GLY A 169 34.17 -10.13 11.27
N ASP A 170 33.88 -9.51 12.41
CA ASP A 170 33.00 -9.97 13.48
C ASP A 170 31.51 -9.62 13.25
N GLN A 171 31.21 -8.62 12.39
CA GLN A 171 29.83 -8.23 12.08
C GLN A 171 29.37 -8.76 10.71
N PRO A 172 28.18 -9.40 10.62
CA PRO A 172 27.64 -9.86 9.35
C PRO A 172 27.26 -8.68 8.45
N ARG A 173 27.22 -8.91 7.13
CA ARG A 173 26.70 -7.95 6.14
C ARG A 173 25.27 -7.55 6.51
N ARG A 174 24.99 -6.24 6.56
CA ARG A 174 23.65 -5.71 6.84
C ARG A 174 23.15 -4.91 5.65
N LEU A 175 21.90 -5.13 5.27
CA LEU A 175 21.30 -4.51 4.10
C LEU A 175 20.05 -3.74 4.50
N PHE A 176 19.95 -2.52 4.02
CA PHE A 176 18.89 -1.59 4.34
C PHE A 176 18.21 -1.06 3.09
N ARG A 177 16.91 -0.78 3.20
CA ARG A 177 16.14 -0.08 2.17
C ARG A 177 15.55 1.19 2.75
N THR A 178 15.84 2.34 2.13
CA THR A 178 15.35 3.65 2.61
C THR A 178 13.85 3.78 2.40
N ASP A 179 13.15 4.28 3.42
CA ASP A 179 11.71 4.56 3.38
C ASP A 179 11.44 5.97 2.83
N ALA A 180 12.27 6.95 3.19
CA ALA A 180 12.07 8.34 2.82
C ALA A 180 13.16 8.87 1.88
N ARG A 181 12.77 9.86 1.07
CA ARG A 181 13.69 10.65 0.26
C ARG A 181 14.54 11.56 1.14
N SER A 182 15.85 11.43 1.02
CA SER A 182 16.84 12.27 1.71
C SER A 182 17.80 12.93 0.70
N GLY A 183 18.63 13.85 1.17
CA GLY A 183 19.63 14.48 0.34
C GLY A 183 20.75 15.09 1.18
N ILE A 184 21.95 15.09 0.62
CA ILE A 184 23.12 15.75 1.18
C ILE A 184 23.26 17.08 0.45
N ALA A 185 23.17 18.20 1.17
CA ALA A 185 23.32 19.52 0.56
C ALA A 185 24.77 19.78 0.14
N VAL A 186 24.97 20.79 -0.72
CA VAL A 186 26.31 21.23 -1.12
C VAL A 186 27.09 21.68 0.10
N GLY A 187 28.29 21.12 0.31
CA GLY A 187 29.14 21.42 1.45
C GLY A 187 28.79 20.68 2.75
N GLU A 188 27.69 19.94 2.78
CA GLU A 188 27.33 19.07 3.91
C GLU A 188 27.86 17.64 3.70
N THR A 189 28.02 16.92 4.81
CA THR A 189 28.38 15.50 4.83
C THR A 189 27.18 14.63 5.12
N ASP A 190 26.22 15.09 5.92
CA ASP A 190 25.11 14.29 6.42
C ASP A 190 23.87 14.41 5.53
N ALA A 191 23.17 13.30 5.31
CA ALA A 191 21.92 13.27 4.59
C ALA A 191 20.78 13.77 5.48
N GLN A 192 20.03 14.73 4.96
CA GLN A 192 18.84 15.26 5.60
C GLN A 192 17.57 14.89 4.83
N LEU A 193 16.47 14.70 5.54
CA LEU A 193 15.16 14.47 4.94
C LEU A 193 14.72 15.69 4.10
N VAL A 194 14.30 15.45 2.86
CA VAL A 194 13.84 16.53 1.95
C VAL A 194 12.53 17.15 2.44
N VAL A 195 11.71 16.38 3.16
CA VAL A 195 10.54 16.86 3.89
C VAL A 195 10.59 16.25 5.29
N PRO A 196 10.87 17.03 6.35
CA PRO A 196 10.96 16.48 7.70
C PRO A 196 9.56 16.04 8.19
N THR A 197 9.32 14.74 8.17
CA THR A 197 8.21 14.10 8.89
C THR A 197 8.60 13.96 10.35
N THR A 198 8.19 14.91 11.19
CA THR A 198 8.22 14.84 12.68
C THR A 198 9.38 14.02 13.26
N GLY A 199 10.58 14.61 13.34
CA GLY A 199 11.78 13.93 13.86
C GLY A 199 13.06 14.71 13.57
N ASP A 200 14.19 14.14 13.98
CA ASP A 200 15.51 14.65 13.62
C ASP A 200 15.71 14.54 12.10
N ALA A 201 16.03 15.65 11.44
CA ALA A 201 16.15 15.72 9.99
C ALA A 201 17.29 14.84 9.46
N ALA A 202 18.29 14.53 10.30
CA ALA A 202 19.44 13.69 9.96
C ALA A 202 19.16 12.16 10.09
N SER A 203 18.01 11.78 10.65
CA SER A 203 17.63 10.38 10.86
C SER A 203 16.70 9.90 9.74
N VAL A 204 17.23 9.11 8.81
CA VAL A 204 16.49 8.59 7.65
C VAL A 204 15.82 7.26 8.01
N PRO A 205 14.48 7.12 7.96
CA PRO A 205 13.81 5.86 8.20
C PRO A 205 14.16 4.84 7.11
N ALA A 206 14.37 3.59 7.52
CA ALA A 206 14.69 2.48 6.64
C ALA A 206 14.23 1.15 7.23
N ILE A 207 14.23 0.12 6.41
CA ILE A 207 14.04 -1.25 6.83
C ILE A 207 15.33 -2.05 6.66
N GLU A 208 15.65 -2.88 7.64
CA GLU A 208 16.74 -3.84 7.58
C GLU A 208 16.19 -5.20 7.17
N ILE A 209 16.78 -5.78 6.13
CA ILE A 209 16.46 -7.14 5.69
C ILE A 209 17.22 -8.13 6.56
N THR A 210 16.48 -9.01 7.23
CA THR A 210 17.04 -10.03 8.13
C THR A 210 17.09 -11.42 7.51
N THR A 211 16.45 -11.61 6.34
CA THR A 211 16.36 -12.92 5.68
C THR A 211 17.67 -13.27 4.97
N GLU A 212 18.31 -14.39 5.34
CA GLU A 212 19.60 -14.84 4.80
C GLU A 212 19.64 -14.95 3.26
N HIS A 213 18.62 -15.58 2.66
CA HIS A 213 18.54 -15.73 1.21
C HIS A 213 18.47 -14.37 0.47
N GLN A 214 17.74 -13.40 1.05
CA GLN A 214 17.62 -12.06 0.49
C GLN A 214 18.95 -11.29 0.62
N LEU A 215 19.63 -11.44 1.76
CA LEU A 215 20.97 -10.88 1.97
C LEU A 215 22.00 -11.43 1.00
N ALA A 216 21.86 -12.68 0.52
CA ALA A 216 22.77 -13.24 -0.49
C ALA A 216 22.46 -12.75 -1.91
N THR A 217 21.20 -12.43 -2.21
CA THR A 217 20.74 -12.15 -3.58
C THR A 217 20.75 -10.65 -3.91
N ILE A 218 20.45 -9.80 -2.92
CA ILE A 218 20.28 -8.36 -3.14
C ILE A 218 21.63 -7.66 -3.04
N ALA A 219 21.96 -6.87 -4.07
CA ALA A 219 23.12 -5.99 -4.10
C ALA A 219 22.70 -4.57 -3.68
N ALA A 220 23.61 -3.86 -3.00
CA ALA A 220 23.44 -2.43 -2.75
C ALA A 220 23.57 -1.64 -4.06
N ASP A 221 22.93 -0.48 -4.11
CA ASP A 221 22.97 0.37 -5.29
C ASP A 221 24.38 0.96 -5.46
N PRO A 222 25.10 0.66 -6.57
CA PRO A 222 26.51 1.03 -6.72
C PRO A 222 26.72 2.55 -6.75
N ALA A 223 25.70 3.32 -7.12
CA ALA A 223 25.72 4.78 -7.11
C ALA A 223 25.90 5.37 -5.69
N TYR A 224 25.52 4.62 -4.64
CA TYR A 224 25.55 5.06 -3.24
C TYR A 224 26.52 4.25 -2.37
N ALA A 225 27.33 3.36 -2.97
CA ALA A 225 28.26 2.49 -2.26
C ALA A 225 29.37 3.24 -1.50
N ALA A 226 29.67 4.48 -1.89
CA ALA A 226 30.67 5.31 -1.21
C ALA A 226 30.17 5.95 0.10
N LEU A 227 28.87 5.82 0.42
CA LEU A 227 28.28 6.43 1.61
C LEU A 227 28.58 5.61 2.87
N THR A 228 28.87 6.31 3.95
CA THR A 228 28.96 5.74 5.28
C THR A 228 27.57 5.65 5.86
N VAL A 229 27.11 4.43 6.14
CA VAL A 229 25.79 4.16 6.70
C VAL A 229 25.97 3.66 8.12
N GLN A 230 25.31 4.33 9.07
CA GLN A 230 25.28 3.93 10.47
C GLN A 230 23.84 3.89 10.95
N ILE A 231 23.54 2.97 11.86
CA ILE A 231 22.26 3.01 12.56
C ILE A 231 22.33 4.12 13.59
N ASP A 232 21.32 4.98 13.60
CA ASP A 232 21.21 6.04 14.58
C ASP A 232 21.13 5.44 15.99
N PRO A 233 22.14 5.63 16.85
CA PRO A 233 22.17 5.06 18.19
C PRO A 233 21.12 5.69 19.12
N ASP A 234 20.66 6.91 18.81
CA ASP A 234 19.68 7.64 19.60
C ASP A 234 18.24 7.28 19.20
N ALA A 235 18.05 6.67 18.03
CA ALA A 235 16.76 6.21 17.57
C ALA A 235 16.40 4.83 18.14
N LYS A 236 15.19 4.70 18.68
CA LYS A 236 14.69 3.39 19.14
C LYS A 236 14.52 2.46 17.95
N GLU A 237 15.30 1.39 17.90
CA GLU A 237 15.09 0.27 16.99
C GLU A 237 13.69 -0.32 17.25
N SER A 238 12.78 -0.21 16.28
CA SER A 238 11.41 -0.70 16.45
C SER A 238 11.30 -2.10 15.86
N ARG A 239 11.61 -3.09 16.70
CA ARG A 239 11.39 -4.50 16.35
C ARG A 239 9.91 -4.82 16.39
N TYR A 240 9.51 -5.80 15.57
CA TYR A 240 8.16 -6.33 15.59
C TYR A 240 7.80 -6.84 16.99
N ALA A 241 6.70 -6.34 17.57
CA ALA A 241 6.17 -6.79 18.85
C ALA A 241 5.87 -8.30 18.84
N PHE A 242 5.40 -8.82 17.70
CA PHE A 242 5.20 -10.25 17.48
C PHE A 242 5.87 -10.71 16.18
N GLY A 243 6.61 -11.81 16.25
CA GLY A 243 7.23 -12.47 15.10
C GLY A 243 8.63 -11.98 14.71
N ALA A 244 9.25 -11.08 15.48
CA ALA A 244 10.62 -10.61 15.21
C ALA A 244 11.62 -11.78 15.19
N GLY A 245 12.37 -11.91 14.08
CA GLY A 245 13.40 -12.95 13.91
C GLY A 245 12.89 -14.39 13.85
N GLN A 246 11.57 -14.62 13.89
CA GLN A 246 10.98 -15.95 13.79
C GLN A 246 10.74 -16.30 12.32
N ARG A 247 11.11 -17.53 11.94
CA ARG A 247 10.80 -18.13 10.64
C ARG A 247 9.35 -18.66 10.64
N ASN A 248 8.76 -18.85 9.47
CA ASN A 248 7.39 -19.34 9.25
C ASN A 248 6.23 -18.45 9.79
N VAL A 249 6.52 -17.25 10.28
CA VAL A 249 5.48 -16.34 10.80
C VAL A 249 4.54 -15.85 9.70
N TYR A 250 4.95 -15.89 8.44
CA TYR A 250 4.11 -15.54 7.30
C TYR A 250 3.17 -16.66 6.84
N LEU A 251 3.45 -17.90 7.22
CA LEU A 251 2.65 -19.08 6.85
C LEU A 251 1.66 -19.48 7.94
N THR A 252 1.81 -18.92 9.15
CA THR A 252 1.05 -19.31 10.33
C THR A 252 0.35 -18.10 10.92
N ALA A 253 -0.89 -18.28 11.38
CA ALA A 253 -1.61 -17.25 12.10
C ALA A 253 -1.27 -17.35 13.61
N PRO A 254 -1.08 -16.24 14.33
CA PRO A 254 -1.15 -14.85 13.87
C PRO A 254 0.12 -14.38 13.13
N GLY A 255 -0.04 -13.46 12.18
CA GLY A 255 1.08 -12.91 11.40
C GLY A 255 1.93 -11.91 12.21
N PRO A 256 3.02 -11.36 11.63
CA PRO A 256 3.90 -10.45 12.35
C PRO A 256 3.23 -9.08 12.53
N SER A 257 3.36 -8.50 13.72
CA SER A 257 2.79 -7.17 14.02
C SER A 257 3.80 -6.25 14.68
N ARG A 258 3.84 -4.99 14.22
CA ARG A 258 4.72 -3.95 14.79
C ARG A 258 4.26 -3.51 16.18
N THR A 259 2.95 -3.49 16.43
CA THR A 259 2.35 -2.83 17.60
C THR A 259 1.64 -3.76 18.57
N ARG A 260 1.28 -4.98 18.14
CA ARG A 260 0.46 -5.91 18.93
C ARG A 260 1.23 -7.18 19.25
N ASP A 261 1.33 -7.50 20.54
CA ASP A 261 1.93 -8.74 21.03
C ASP A 261 1.12 -9.98 20.63
N ALA A 262 -0.19 -9.82 20.39
CA ALA A 262 -1.06 -10.91 19.92
C ALA A 262 -0.87 -11.24 18.42
N GLY A 263 0.02 -10.53 17.72
CA GLY A 263 0.24 -10.68 16.30
C GLY A 263 -0.83 -10.03 15.42
N PHE A 264 -0.58 -10.05 14.11
CA PHE A 264 -1.44 -9.49 13.09
C PHE A 264 -2.53 -10.49 12.72
N LEU A 265 -3.79 -10.04 12.78
CA LEU A 265 -4.99 -10.84 12.50
C LEU A 265 -4.99 -12.21 13.23
N PRO A 266 -5.17 -12.22 14.57
CA PRO A 266 -5.48 -13.45 15.29
C PRO A 266 -6.67 -14.18 14.68
N LEU A 267 -6.73 -15.51 14.80
CA LEU A 267 -7.80 -16.32 14.19
C LEU A 267 -9.21 -15.84 14.59
N SER A 268 -9.40 -15.43 15.85
CA SER A 268 -10.65 -14.85 16.34
C SER A 268 -11.04 -13.55 15.62
N MET A 269 -10.06 -12.69 15.34
CA MET A 269 -10.23 -11.45 14.59
C MET A 269 -10.51 -11.73 13.11
N ALA A 270 -9.82 -12.72 12.52
CA ALA A 270 -10.06 -13.14 11.13
C ALA A 270 -11.49 -13.66 10.95
N VAL A 271 -11.99 -14.51 11.85
CA VAL A 271 -13.38 -14.99 11.84
C VAL A 271 -14.36 -13.82 12.02
N SER A 272 -14.05 -12.88 12.92
CA SER A 272 -14.88 -11.70 13.14
C SER A 272 -14.94 -10.81 11.89
N PHE A 273 -13.81 -10.57 11.22
CA PHE A 273 -13.76 -9.83 9.96
C PHE A 273 -14.51 -10.54 8.85
N PHE A 274 -14.38 -11.86 8.74
CA PHE A 274 -15.13 -12.65 7.77
C PHE A 274 -16.64 -12.47 7.96
N LEU A 275 -17.15 -12.62 9.18
CA LEU A 275 -18.57 -12.44 9.46
C LEU A 275 -19.01 -10.98 9.24
N MET A 276 -18.25 -10.03 9.79
CA MET A 276 -18.55 -8.59 9.67
C MET A 276 -18.59 -8.16 8.20
N TRP A 277 -17.60 -8.52 7.38
CA TRP A 277 -17.56 -8.13 5.97
C TRP A 277 -18.68 -8.77 5.16
N THR A 278 -18.95 -10.07 5.41
CA THR A 278 -20.01 -10.82 4.72
C THR A 278 -21.40 -10.20 4.98
N PHE A 279 -21.69 -9.82 6.22
CA PHE A 279 -22.98 -9.22 6.58
C PHE A 279 -23.05 -7.72 6.33
N SER A 280 -21.95 -6.99 6.54
CA SER A 280 -21.87 -5.53 6.32
C SER A 280 -22.06 -5.19 4.86
N GLY A 281 -21.45 -5.95 3.94
CA GLY A 281 -21.61 -5.72 2.50
C GLY A 281 -23.06 -5.78 2.02
N ALA A 282 -23.84 -6.74 2.54
CA ALA A 282 -25.26 -6.87 2.24
C ALA A 282 -26.13 -5.79 2.94
N GLY A 283 -25.72 -5.37 4.14
CA GLY A 283 -26.40 -4.34 4.93
C GLY A 283 -26.13 -2.90 4.48
N GLN A 284 -25.16 -2.67 3.58
CA GLN A 284 -24.85 -1.34 3.07
C GLN A 284 -26.04 -0.79 2.25
N PRO A 285 -26.57 0.40 2.60
CA PRO A 285 -27.72 0.98 1.92
C PRO A 285 -27.57 1.08 0.40
N GLY A 286 -26.36 1.40 -0.10
CA GLY A 286 -26.09 1.46 -1.54
C GLY A 286 -26.21 0.11 -2.25
N ASN A 287 -25.71 -0.97 -1.63
CA ASN A 287 -25.83 -2.32 -2.18
C ASN A 287 -27.27 -2.83 -2.12
N MET A 288 -28.02 -2.48 -1.06
CA MET A 288 -29.42 -2.83 -0.93
C MET A 288 -30.28 -2.20 -2.03
N VAL A 289 -30.06 -0.92 -2.37
CA VAL A 289 -30.78 -0.25 -3.46
C VAL A 289 -30.48 -0.90 -4.81
N ARG A 290 -29.21 -1.31 -5.06
CA ARG A 290 -28.85 -2.07 -6.27
C ARG A 290 -29.58 -3.42 -6.33
N GLN A 291 -29.72 -4.11 -5.20
CA GLN A 291 -30.46 -5.38 -5.13
C GLN A 291 -31.99 -5.21 -5.28
N MET A 292 -32.54 -4.07 -4.87
CA MET A 292 -33.97 -3.77 -5.06
C MET A 292 -34.32 -3.41 -6.51
N ALA A 293 -33.34 -3.04 -7.34
CA ALA A 293 -33.53 -2.72 -8.74
C ALA A 293 -33.71 -3.94 -9.65
N PHE A 294 -33.59 -5.17 -9.14
CA PHE A 294 -33.81 -6.37 -9.95
C PHE A 294 -35.30 -6.59 -10.24
N HIS A 295 -35.64 -6.72 -11.52
CA HIS A 295 -37.02 -6.93 -12.00
C HIS A 295 -37.65 -8.28 -11.58
N GLY A 296 -36.89 -9.22 -11.01
CA GLY A 296 -37.42 -10.52 -10.58
C GLY A 296 -36.43 -11.40 -9.81
N SER A 297 -36.96 -12.33 -9.00
CA SER A 297 -36.17 -13.21 -8.13
C SER A 297 -35.24 -14.15 -8.90
N ARG A 298 -35.62 -14.56 -10.11
CA ARG A 298 -34.81 -15.42 -10.98
C ARG A 298 -33.55 -14.71 -11.46
N THR A 299 -33.67 -13.44 -11.87
CA THR A 299 -32.53 -12.61 -12.29
C THR A 299 -31.56 -12.36 -11.15
N LEU A 300 -32.08 -12.12 -9.94
CA LEU A 300 -31.25 -11.96 -8.73
C LEU A 300 -30.46 -13.24 -8.43
N ARG A 301 -31.09 -14.42 -8.46
CA ARG A 301 -30.41 -15.71 -8.20
C ARG A 301 -29.28 -15.97 -9.19
N TYR A 302 -29.54 -15.80 -10.49
CA TYR A 302 -28.49 -15.95 -11.49
C TYR A 302 -27.39 -14.90 -11.33
N GLY A 303 -27.75 -13.64 -11.07
CA GLY A 303 -26.78 -12.57 -10.82
C GLY A 303 -25.85 -12.87 -9.64
N ILE A 304 -26.39 -13.39 -8.53
CA ILE A 304 -25.59 -13.81 -7.37
C ILE A 304 -24.63 -14.94 -7.74
N VAL A 305 -25.11 -15.99 -8.43
CA VAL A 305 -24.27 -17.12 -8.84
C VAL A 305 -23.16 -16.67 -9.78
N THR A 306 -23.47 -15.85 -10.79
CA THR A 306 -22.48 -15.28 -11.71
C THR A 306 -21.44 -14.46 -10.96
N LEU A 307 -21.86 -13.61 -10.03
CA LEU A 307 -20.94 -12.79 -9.24
C LEU A 307 -20.07 -13.62 -8.29
N CYS A 308 -20.61 -14.68 -7.68
CA CYS A 308 -19.86 -15.61 -6.85
C CYS A 308 -18.76 -16.33 -7.65
N VAL A 309 -19.09 -16.84 -8.84
CA VAL A 309 -18.09 -17.48 -9.72
C VAL A 309 -17.03 -16.47 -10.12
N TYR A 310 -17.45 -15.28 -10.55
CA TYR A 310 -16.57 -14.20 -10.95
C TYR A 310 -15.60 -13.78 -9.83
N PHE A 311 -16.10 -13.54 -8.62
CA PHE A 311 -15.27 -13.21 -7.47
C PHE A 311 -14.35 -14.36 -7.06
N SER A 312 -14.82 -15.60 -7.10
CA SER A 312 -13.97 -16.76 -6.79
C SER A 312 -12.79 -16.90 -7.77
N LEU A 313 -13.04 -16.65 -9.05
CA LEU A 313 -12.00 -16.67 -10.10
C LEU A 313 -10.96 -15.56 -9.94
N ILE A 314 -11.25 -14.51 -9.17
CA ILE A 314 -10.33 -13.39 -8.99
C ILE A 314 -9.66 -13.42 -7.61
N TYR A 315 -10.44 -13.51 -6.54
CA TYR A 315 -9.91 -13.39 -5.18
C TYR A 315 -8.96 -14.55 -4.84
N PHE A 316 -9.26 -15.78 -5.29
CA PHE A 316 -8.38 -16.91 -5.01
C PHE A 316 -7.00 -16.75 -5.67
N PRO A 317 -6.90 -16.48 -6.99
CA PRO A 317 -5.61 -16.18 -7.62
C PRO A 317 -4.89 -14.98 -7.03
N ILE A 318 -5.60 -13.92 -6.65
CA ILE A 318 -4.98 -12.72 -6.06
C ILE A 318 -4.21 -13.08 -4.79
N VAL A 319 -4.75 -13.94 -3.92
CA VAL A 319 -4.03 -14.41 -2.72
C VAL A 319 -2.72 -15.11 -3.10
N VAL A 320 -2.76 -15.97 -4.12
CA VAL A 320 -1.56 -16.66 -4.62
C VAL A 320 -0.54 -15.68 -5.19
N ILE A 321 -1.01 -14.70 -5.99
CA ILE A 321 -0.17 -13.64 -6.55
C ILE A 321 0.49 -12.85 -5.42
N PHE A 322 -0.23 -12.49 -4.34
CA PHE A 322 0.35 -11.78 -3.20
C PHE A 322 1.40 -12.60 -2.46
N CYS A 323 1.18 -13.90 -2.27
CA CYS A 323 2.19 -14.79 -1.72
C CYS A 323 3.47 -14.80 -2.58
N CYS A 324 3.33 -14.90 -3.91
CA CYS A 324 4.47 -14.84 -4.83
C CYS A 324 5.12 -13.45 -4.85
N ALA A 325 4.34 -12.37 -4.84
CA ALA A 325 4.82 -11.00 -4.89
C ALA A 325 5.69 -10.66 -3.67
N ARG A 326 5.30 -11.13 -2.48
CA ARG A 326 6.09 -10.96 -1.25
C ARG A 326 7.49 -11.57 -1.37
N VAL A 327 7.58 -12.71 -2.06
CA VAL A 327 8.86 -13.39 -2.32
C VAL A 327 9.70 -12.62 -3.33
N LEU A 328 9.06 -12.09 -4.38
CA LEU A 328 9.71 -11.42 -5.49
C LEU A 328 10.15 -9.98 -5.22
N LEU A 329 9.44 -9.26 -4.34
CA LEU A 329 9.63 -7.83 -4.09
C LEU A 329 10.08 -7.57 -2.63
N PRO A 330 11.30 -8.00 -2.26
CA PRO A 330 11.83 -7.78 -0.92
C PRO A 330 11.93 -6.29 -0.63
N GLY A 331 11.55 -5.91 0.59
CA GLY A 331 11.64 -4.54 1.06
C GLY A 331 10.51 -3.61 0.63
N TRP A 332 9.47 -4.10 -0.04
CA TRP A 332 8.23 -3.33 -0.23
C TRP A 332 7.35 -3.29 1.04
N GLU A 333 7.80 -3.92 2.14
CA GLU A 333 7.10 -4.00 3.45
C GLU A 333 7.18 -2.73 4.30
N ILE A 334 7.74 -1.66 3.73
CA ILE A 334 7.97 -0.37 4.38
C ILE A 334 6.64 0.24 4.86
N GLU A 335 5.63 0.24 3.99
CA GLU A 335 4.26 0.64 4.33
C GLU A 335 3.34 -0.60 4.29
N PRO A 336 2.57 -0.88 5.36
CA PRO A 336 1.62 -2.00 5.36
C PRO A 336 0.50 -1.83 4.32
N ASP A 337 0.28 -0.60 3.82
CA ASP A 337 -0.71 -0.27 2.79
C ASP A 337 -0.21 -0.50 1.34
N ARG A 338 1.10 -0.80 1.14
CA ARG A 338 1.71 -0.96 -0.21
C ARG A 338 1.85 -2.42 -0.66
N ILE A 339 1.50 -3.40 0.18
CA ILE A 339 1.49 -4.83 -0.15
C ILE A 339 0.06 -5.34 -0.15
#